data_AF-A0A1Y1HPN1-F1
#
_entry.id   AF-A0A1Y1HPN1-F1
#
_cell.length_a   1.000
_cell.length_b   1.000
_cell.length_c   1.000
_cell.angle_alpha   90.00
_cell.angle_beta   90.00
_cell.angle_gamma   90.00
#
_symmetry.space_group_name_H-M   'P 1'
#
loop_
_entity.id
_entity.type
_entity.pdbx_description
1 polymer ?
#
loop_
_entity_poly.entity_id
_entity_poly.type
_entity_poly.pdbx_seq_one_letter_code
_entity_poly.pdbx_strand_id
1 'polypeptide(L)'
;MDRDNDPAAIGGASNEEEEEDELELESEPALTQAEREKRKERLRDRMKVAVARVVENEVTARTDFRVEVSPVVVSALAELTSKYAESLARDLESFAHHAGRKTVNVEDVLLAARRNPDVKAVLSDQAKALTGQQQPKKRKRPGLKALPGD
;
A
#
# COMPACT_ATOMS: atom_id res chain seq x y z
N MET A 1 66.86 -4.36 -36.50
CA MET A 1 66.00 -4.87 -37.58
C MET A 1 64.65 -4.22 -37.40
N ASP A 2 64.57 -3.03 -37.96
CA ASP A 2 63.39 -2.19 -38.07
C ASP A 2 62.34 -2.87 -38.96
N ARG A 3 61.09 -2.80 -38.52
CA ARG A 3 59.90 -2.73 -39.38
C ARG A 3 58.88 -1.83 -38.69
N ASP A 4 59.10 -0.53 -38.85
CA ASP A 4 58.15 0.39 -39.48
C ASP A 4 56.69 -0.07 -39.63
N ASN A 5 55.78 0.79 -39.11
CA ASN A 5 54.73 1.47 -39.89
C ASN A 5 53.47 0.64 -40.24
N ASP A 6 52.21 1.04 -40.01
CA ASP A 6 51.52 2.26 -39.52
C ASP A 6 50.03 1.86 -39.23
N PRO A 7 49.21 2.74 -38.61
CA PRO A 7 47.88 2.46 -38.08
C PRO A 7 46.74 2.76 -39.07
N ALA A 8 45.70 1.91 -39.05
CA ALA A 8 44.43 2.22 -39.70
C ALA A 8 43.42 2.69 -38.64
N ALA A 9 43.19 3.99 -38.62
CA ALA A 9 41.96 4.59 -38.13
C ALA A 9 40.78 4.20 -39.04
N ILE A 10 39.58 4.11 -38.44
CA ILE A 10 38.20 4.33 -38.95
C ILE A 10 37.34 3.66 -37.85
N GLY A 11 36.67 4.37 -36.96
CA GLY A 11 35.57 5.28 -37.28
C GLY A 11 34.27 4.57 -36.91
N GLY A 12 33.48 5.17 -36.01
CA GLY A 12 32.18 4.63 -35.65
C GLY A 12 31.81 4.89 -34.20
N ALA A 13 31.51 6.14 -33.90
CA ALA A 13 30.71 6.48 -32.74
C ALA A 13 29.41 5.65 -32.79
N SER A 14 29.26 4.74 -31.84
CA SER A 14 27.96 4.24 -31.40
C SER A 14 27.84 4.69 -29.95
N ASN A 15 27.59 6.00 -29.81
CA ASN A 15 26.94 6.52 -28.63
C ASN A 15 25.53 5.94 -28.70
N GLU A 16 25.35 4.75 -28.13
CA GLU A 16 24.02 4.25 -27.80
C GLU A 16 23.54 5.16 -26.69
N GLU A 17 22.97 6.30 -27.11
CA GLU A 17 22.06 7.07 -26.30
C GLU A 17 20.94 6.11 -25.96
N GLU A 18 21.07 5.48 -24.79
CA GLU A 18 19.95 4.93 -24.07
C GLU A 18 18.93 6.06 -23.98
N GLU A 19 17.95 6.04 -24.89
CA GLU A 19 16.67 6.70 -24.71
C GLU A 19 16.10 6.12 -23.41
N GLU A 20 16.52 6.72 -22.30
CA GLU A 20 15.72 6.72 -21.09
C GLU A 20 14.40 7.34 -21.53
N ASP A 21 13.43 6.47 -21.79
CA ASP A 21 12.01 6.81 -21.82
C ASP A 21 11.70 7.33 -20.42
N GLU A 22 12.11 8.58 -20.16
CA GLU A 22 11.74 9.37 -19.01
C GLU A 22 10.25 9.58 -19.19
N LEU A 23 9.48 8.61 -18.67
CA LEU A 23 8.06 8.77 -18.46
C LEU A 23 7.93 10.03 -17.61
N GLU A 24 7.70 11.17 -18.27
CA GLU A 24 7.22 12.41 -17.68
C GLU A 24 5.93 12.04 -16.96
N LEU A 25 6.08 11.61 -15.71
CA LEU A 25 5.02 11.51 -14.74
C LEU A 25 4.54 12.94 -14.55
N GLU A 26 3.59 13.36 -15.38
CA GLU A 26 2.86 14.61 -15.24
C GLU A 26 2.59 14.79 -13.75
N SER A 27 3.23 15.80 -13.16
CA SER A 27 3.14 16.01 -11.72
C SER A 27 1.69 16.28 -11.40
N GLU A 28 1.00 15.31 -10.78
CA GLU A 28 -0.35 15.48 -10.26
C GLU A 28 -0.40 16.83 -9.54
N PRO A 29 -1.32 17.74 -9.93
CA PRO A 29 -1.32 19.10 -9.41
C PRO A 29 -1.38 19.04 -7.89
N ALA A 30 -0.42 19.68 -7.23
CA ALA A 30 -0.33 19.70 -5.79
C ALA A 30 -1.63 20.29 -5.22
N LEU A 31 -2.45 19.42 -4.63
CA LEU A 31 -3.76 19.77 -4.09
C LEU A 31 -3.67 21.01 -3.20
N THR A 32 -4.49 22.03 -3.44
CA THR A 32 -4.46 23.27 -2.66
C THR A 32 -4.76 22.99 -1.18
N GLN A 33 -4.32 23.86 -0.28
CA GLN A 33 -4.58 23.66 1.15
C GLN A 33 -6.08 23.58 1.47
N ALA A 34 -6.91 24.37 0.80
CA ALA A 34 -8.36 24.32 0.94
C ALA A 34 -8.95 22.96 0.50
N GLU A 35 -8.48 22.41 -0.62
CA GLU A 35 -8.92 21.10 -1.11
C GLU A 35 -8.44 19.95 -0.21
N ARG A 36 -7.23 20.04 0.35
CA ARG A 36 -6.70 19.08 1.33
C ARG A 36 -7.58 19.05 2.59
N GLU A 37 -7.93 20.22 3.11
CA GLU A 37 -8.83 20.34 4.27
C GLU A 37 -10.23 19.79 3.96
N LYS A 38 -10.80 20.13 2.80
CA LYS A 38 -12.09 19.57 2.36
C LYS A 38 -12.05 18.05 2.21
N ARG A 39 -10.95 17.50 1.67
CA ARG A 39 -10.76 16.05 1.57
C ARG A 39 -10.65 15.40 2.94
N LYS A 40 -9.90 16.02 3.86
CA LYS A 40 -9.75 15.57 5.25
C LYS A 40 -11.08 15.59 5.98
N GLU A 41 -11.87 16.63 5.82
CA GLU A 41 -13.22 16.73 6.37
C GLU A 41 -14.12 15.60 5.86
N ARG A 42 -14.18 15.38 4.55
CA ARG A 42 -14.94 14.27 3.95
C ARG A 42 -14.51 12.90 4.48
N LEU A 43 -13.21 12.71 4.73
CA LEU A 43 -12.69 11.48 5.31
C LEU A 43 -13.12 11.30 6.78
N ARG A 44 -13.08 12.39 7.57
CA ARG A 44 -13.56 12.37 8.96
C ARG A 44 -15.05 12.05 9.05
N ASP A 45 -15.88 12.61 8.18
CA ASP A 45 -17.32 12.33 8.17
C ASP A 45 -17.60 10.86 7.84
N ARG A 46 -16.89 10.30 6.85
CA ARG A 46 -16.98 8.86 6.54
C ARG A 46 -16.50 7.99 7.70
N MET A 47 -15.43 8.40 8.39
CA MET A 47 -14.94 7.69 9.57
C MET A 47 -16.01 7.67 10.68
N LYS A 48 -16.67 8.81 10.96
CA LYS A 48 -17.77 8.89 11.94
C LYS A 48 -18.90 7.92 11.61
N VAL A 49 -19.33 7.86 10.34
CA VAL A 49 -20.36 6.92 9.89
C VAL A 49 -19.92 5.47 10.06
N ALA A 50 -18.68 5.14 9.69
CA ALA A 50 -18.15 3.79 9.85
C ALA A 50 -18.11 3.36 11.32
N VAL A 51 -17.63 4.24 12.21
CA VAL A 51 -17.58 3.98 13.65
C VAL A 51 -18.98 3.84 14.24
N ALA A 52 -19.93 4.71 13.87
CA ALA A 52 -21.32 4.61 14.31
C ALA A 52 -21.91 3.24 13.98
N ARG A 53 -21.68 2.75 12.76
CA ARG A 53 -22.17 1.43 12.33
C ARG A 53 -21.54 0.27 13.12
N VAL A 54 -20.24 0.34 13.43
CA VAL A 54 -19.59 -0.67 14.30
C VAL A 54 -20.22 -0.63 15.69
N VAL A 55 -20.40 0.56 16.27
CA VAL A 55 -21.03 0.73 17.58
C VAL A 55 -22.44 0.16 17.60
N GLU A 56 -23.27 0.46 16.59
CA GLU A 56 -24.62 -0.08 16.46
C GLU A 56 -24.63 -1.61 16.39
N ASN A 57 -23.71 -2.20 15.60
CA ASN A 57 -23.59 -3.66 15.50
C ASN A 57 -23.22 -4.29 16.85
N GLU A 58 -22.26 -3.70 17.57
CA GLU A 58 -21.81 -4.20 18.87
C GLU A 58 -22.89 -4.05 19.96
N VAL A 59 -23.64 -2.95 19.95
CA VAL A 59 -24.79 -2.74 20.84
C VAL A 59 -25.89 -3.75 20.53
N THR A 60 -26.17 -4.01 19.25
CA THR A 60 -27.22 -4.95 18.83
C THR A 60 -26.83 -6.40 19.12
N ALA A 61 -25.55 -6.75 19.01
CA ALA A 61 -25.04 -8.09 19.29
C ALA A 61 -25.09 -8.46 20.78
N ARG A 62 -25.05 -7.46 21.68
CA ARG A 62 -25.20 -7.66 23.12
C ARG A 62 -26.66 -7.90 23.47
N THR A 63 -26.97 -9.13 23.87
CA THR A 63 -28.32 -9.58 24.26
C THR A 63 -28.47 -9.69 25.78
N ASP A 64 -27.36 -9.63 26.49
CA ASP A 64 -27.21 -9.74 27.93
C ASP A 64 -27.71 -8.49 28.68
N PHE A 65 -27.58 -7.30 28.08
CA PHE A 65 -28.13 -6.07 28.63
C PHE A 65 -28.37 -5.00 27.56
N ARG A 66 -29.40 -4.17 27.76
CA ARG A 66 -29.71 -3.06 26.85
C ARG A 66 -28.70 -1.93 27.05
N VAL A 67 -27.81 -1.75 26.07
CA VAL A 67 -26.83 -0.66 26.03
C VAL A 67 -27.33 0.47 25.15
N GLU A 68 -27.24 1.70 25.63
CA GLU A 68 -27.41 2.91 24.81
C GLU A 68 -26.10 3.68 24.78
N VAL A 69 -25.68 4.12 23.59
CA VAL A 69 -24.43 4.87 23.41
C VAL A 69 -24.75 6.30 23.01
N SER A 70 -24.21 7.26 23.76
CA SER A 70 -24.40 8.69 23.48
C SER A 70 -23.73 9.10 22.15
N PRO A 71 -24.36 9.97 21.34
CA PRO A 71 -23.76 10.49 20.10
C PRO A 71 -22.39 11.16 20.30
N VAL A 72 -22.16 11.75 21.47
CA VAL A 72 -20.87 12.36 21.83
C VAL A 72 -19.78 11.29 21.97
N VAL A 73 -20.12 10.12 22.54
CA VAL A 73 -19.19 8.98 22.66
C VAL A 73 -18.81 8.45 21.27
N VAL A 74 -19.79 8.32 20.36
CA VAL A 74 -19.53 7.90 18.97
C VAL A 74 -18.59 8.89 18.26
N SER A 75 -18.81 10.20 18.45
CA SER A 75 -17.95 11.23 17.89
C SER A 75 -16.52 11.17 18.44
N ALA A 76 -16.38 10.99 19.76
CA ALA A 76 -15.07 10.84 20.41
C ALA A 76 -14.34 9.57 19.94
N LEU A 77 -15.04 8.45 19.76
CA LEU A 77 -14.49 7.21 19.21
C LEU A 77 -13.99 7.40 17.77
N ALA A 78 -14.72 8.15 16.95
CA ALA A 78 -14.30 8.45 15.58
C ALA A 78 -13.04 9.32 15.53
N GLU A 79 -12.91 10.30 16.42
CA GLU A 79 -11.70 11.11 16.56
C GLU A 79 -10.52 10.28 17.06
N LEU A 80 -10.73 9.41 18.05
CA LEU A 80 -9.71 8.51 18.56
C LEU A 80 -9.22 7.54 17.47
N THR A 81 -10.14 6.94 16.72
CA THR A 81 -9.83 6.05 15.61
C THR A 81 -9.04 6.77 14.52
N SER A 82 -9.40 8.03 14.20
CA SER A 82 -8.66 8.84 13.23
C SER A 82 -7.22 9.10 13.67
N LYS A 83 -7.02 9.49 14.94
CA LYS A 83 -5.67 9.70 15.50
C LYS A 83 -4.85 8.40 15.52
N TYR A 84 -5.48 7.28 15.89
CA TYR A 84 -4.83 5.98 15.89
C TYR A 84 -4.40 5.57 14.48
N ALA A 85 -5.24 5.81 13.46
CA ALA A 85 -4.89 5.53 12.06
C ALA A 85 -3.67 6.32 11.59
N GLU A 86 -3.52 7.59 12.00
CA GLU A 86 -2.33 8.40 11.67
C GLU A 86 -1.03 7.85 12.28
N SER A 87 -1.10 7.35 13.52
CA SER A 87 0.05 6.70 14.16
C SER A 87 0.36 5.35 13.52
N LEU A 88 -0.67 4.54 13.29
CA LEU A 88 -0.52 3.23 12.66
C LEU A 88 0.08 3.34 11.25
N ALA A 89 -0.34 4.32 10.44
CA ALA A 89 0.21 4.53 9.11
C ALA A 89 1.73 4.79 9.13
N ARG A 90 2.21 5.64 10.07
CA ARG A 90 3.63 5.95 10.25
C ARG A 90 4.43 4.73 10.71
N ASP A 91 3.86 3.94 11.62
CA ASP A 91 4.48 2.70 12.08
C ASP A 91 4.63 1.70 10.92
N LEU A 92 3.58 1.51 10.12
CA LEU A 92 3.59 0.59 8.98
C LEU A 92 4.59 0.99 7.89
N GLU A 93 4.66 2.28 7.57
CA GLU A 93 5.66 2.83 6.65
C GLU A 93 7.09 2.56 7.19
N SER A 94 7.31 2.81 8.48
CA SER A 94 8.61 2.59 9.12
C SER A 94 9.01 1.12 9.12
N PHE A 95 8.07 0.19 9.35
CA PHE A 95 8.34 -1.25 9.32
C PHE A 95 8.68 -1.74 7.91
N ALA A 96 7.94 -1.28 6.90
CA ALA A 96 8.25 -1.59 5.51
C ALA A 96 9.63 -1.06 5.11
N HIS A 97 9.92 0.19 5.47
CA HIS A 97 11.20 0.84 5.18
C HIS A 97 12.37 0.16 5.88
N HIS A 98 12.22 -0.23 7.15
CA HIS A 98 13.24 -0.97 7.90
C HIS A 98 13.58 -2.31 7.24
N ALA A 99 12.60 -2.95 6.59
CA ALA A 99 12.80 -4.18 5.82
C ALA A 99 13.24 -3.93 4.36
N GLY A 100 13.64 -2.70 3.99
CA GLY A 100 14.08 -2.35 2.64
C GLY A 100 12.98 -2.33 1.58
N ARG A 101 11.70 -2.24 1.97
CA ARG A 101 10.54 -2.25 1.07
C ARG A 101 9.89 -0.87 0.97
N LYS A 102 9.30 -0.58 -0.19
CA LYS A 102 8.45 0.61 -0.43
C LYS A 102 6.95 0.32 -0.28
N THR A 103 6.58 -0.96 -0.13
CA THR A 103 5.19 -1.42 -0.06
C THR A 103 4.98 -2.20 1.23
N VAL A 104 3.94 -1.79 1.97
CA VAL A 104 3.50 -2.44 3.21
C VAL A 104 2.91 -3.82 2.90
N ASN A 105 3.24 -4.82 3.72
CA ASN A 105 2.75 -6.19 3.61
C ASN A 105 2.07 -6.66 4.91
N VAL A 106 1.65 -7.93 4.95
CA VAL A 106 0.97 -8.54 6.11
C VAL A 106 1.87 -8.56 7.35
N GLU A 107 3.17 -8.81 7.19
CA GLU A 107 4.11 -8.87 8.31
C GLU A 107 4.21 -7.54 9.06
N ASP A 108 4.13 -6.41 8.34
CA ASP A 108 4.11 -5.08 8.95
C ASP A 108 2.88 -4.88 9.85
N VAL A 109 1.70 -5.35 9.39
CA VAL A 109 0.44 -5.29 10.15
C VAL A 109 0.48 -6.20 11.37
N LEU A 110 1.01 -7.42 11.24
CA LEU A 110 1.19 -8.34 12.36
C LEU A 110 2.22 -7.80 13.38
N LEU A 111 3.23 -7.07 12.92
CA LEU A 111 4.22 -6.42 13.79
C LEU A 111 3.63 -5.23 14.56
N ALA A 112 2.67 -4.50 13.96
CA ALA A 112 1.93 -3.45 14.66
C ALA A 112 1.11 -4.01 15.83
N ALA A 113 0.53 -5.21 15.68
CA ALA A 113 -0.23 -5.88 16.73
C ALA A 113 0.62 -6.58 17.81
N ARG A 114 1.96 -6.50 17.77
CA ARG A 114 2.87 -7.28 18.63
C ARG A 114 2.64 -7.15 20.14
N ARG A 115 2.06 -6.04 20.60
CA ARG A 115 1.81 -5.77 22.02
C ARG A 115 0.54 -6.42 22.54
N ASN A 116 -0.34 -6.88 21.65
CA ASN A 116 -1.59 -7.53 22.00
C ASN A 116 -1.64 -8.91 21.31
N PRO A 117 -1.29 -10.00 22.02
CA PRO A 117 -1.19 -11.33 21.42
C PRO A 117 -2.53 -11.83 20.87
N ASP A 118 -3.64 -11.49 21.53
CA ASP A 118 -4.98 -11.91 21.11
C ASP A 118 -5.37 -11.23 19.78
N VAL A 119 -5.13 -9.92 19.66
CA VAL A 119 -5.34 -9.19 18.41
C VAL A 119 -4.43 -9.74 17.31
N LYS A 120 -3.16 -10.02 17.62
CA LYS A 120 -2.23 -10.58 16.65
C LYS A 120 -2.70 -11.95 16.14
N ALA A 121 -3.25 -12.80 17.02
CA ALA A 121 -3.80 -14.10 16.65
C ALA A 121 -4.98 -13.96 15.69
N VAL A 122 -5.96 -13.12 16.03
CA VAL A 122 -7.13 -12.84 15.17
C VAL A 122 -6.70 -12.32 13.80
N LEU A 123 -5.76 -11.37 13.75
CA LEU A 123 -5.25 -10.83 12.49
C LEU A 123 -4.49 -11.87 11.66
N SER A 124 -3.72 -12.76 12.32
CA SER A 124 -3.02 -13.85 11.64
C SER A 124 -4.00 -14.81 10.97
N ASP A 125 -5.09 -15.17 11.66
CA ASP A 125 -6.10 -16.05 11.10
C ASP A 125 -6.87 -15.40 9.95
N GLN A 126 -7.17 -14.11 10.05
CA GLN A 126 -7.72 -13.34 8.94
C GLN A 126 -6.77 -13.29 7.73
N ALA A 127 -5.47 -13.09 7.94
CA ALA A 127 -4.48 -13.09 6.87
C ALA A 127 -4.39 -14.44 6.13
N LYS A 128 -4.48 -15.56 6.86
CA LYS A 128 -4.54 -16.91 6.28
C LYS A 128 -5.82 -17.08 5.45
N ALA A 129 -6.97 -16.63 5.94
CA ALA A 129 -8.23 -16.71 5.22
C ALA A 129 -8.20 -15.93 3.89
N LEU A 130 -7.61 -14.73 3.88
CA LEU A 130 -7.49 -13.89 2.68
C LEU A 130 -6.49 -14.45 1.65
N THR A 131 -5.42 -15.10 2.09
CA THR A 131 -4.43 -15.73 1.20
C THR A 131 -4.95 -17.06 0.62
N GLY A 132 -5.73 -17.83 1.38
CA GLY A 132 -6.39 -19.05 0.90
C GLY A 132 -7.44 -18.80 -0.19
N GLN A 133 -8.05 -17.62 -0.23
CA GLN A 133 -8.99 -17.21 -1.28
C GLN A 133 -8.30 -16.67 -2.54
N GLN A 134 -7.02 -16.30 -2.45
CA GLN A 134 -6.20 -15.89 -3.58
C GLN A 134 -5.51 -17.11 -4.21
N GLN A 135 -6.26 -17.96 -4.92
CA GLN A 135 -5.59 -18.91 -5.82
C GLN A 135 -4.77 -18.13 -6.86
N PRO A 136 -3.52 -18.54 -7.15
CA PRO A 136 -2.68 -17.83 -8.09
C PRO A 136 -3.28 -17.96 -9.49
N LYS A 137 -3.74 -16.84 -10.06
CA LYS A 137 -3.97 -16.73 -11.50
C LYS A 137 -2.61 -16.95 -12.17
N LYS A 138 -2.30 -18.19 -12.56
CA LYS A 138 -1.17 -18.53 -13.42
C LYS A 138 -1.28 -17.67 -14.68
N ARG A 139 -0.49 -16.60 -14.78
CA ARG A 139 -0.33 -15.84 -16.02
C ARG A 139 0.30 -16.80 -17.03
N LYS A 140 -0.50 -17.36 -17.94
CA LYS A 140 0.03 -18.04 -19.13
C LYS A 140 0.81 -16.98 -19.91
N ARG A 141 2.14 -17.08 -19.91
CA ARG A 141 2.96 -16.35 -20.88
C ARG A 141 2.53 -16.87 -22.27
N PRO A 142 2.07 -16.02 -23.20
CA PRO A 142 1.85 -16.46 -24.57
C PRO A 142 3.21 -16.90 -25.12
N GLY A 143 3.32 -18.17 -25.48
CA GLY A 143 4.54 -18.70 -26.10
C GLY A 143 4.78 -17.98 -27.42
N LEU A 144 5.96 -17.41 -27.56
CA LEU A 144 6.51 -16.91 -28.82
C LEU A 144 6.52 -18.09 -29.82
N LYS A 145 5.62 -18.08 -30.80
CA LYS A 145 5.67 -19.06 -31.89
C LYS A 145 6.88 -18.74 -32.76
N ALA A 146 7.80 -19.70 -32.87
CA ALA A 146 8.89 -19.66 -33.84
C ALA A 146 8.32 -19.58 -35.26
N LEU A 147 8.85 -18.64 -36.05
CA LEU A 147 8.60 -18.55 -37.49
C LEU A 147 9.27 -19.74 -38.19
N PRO A 148 8.59 -20.47 -39.08
CA PRO A 148 9.24 -21.46 -39.93
C PRO A 148 10.06 -20.73 -40.99
N GLY A 149 11.35 -21.05 -41.06
CA GLY A 149 12.19 -20.71 -42.20
C GLY A 149 11.95 -21.70 -43.33
N ASP A 150 11.62 -21.16 -44.50
CA ASP A 150 12.17 -21.47 -45.83
C ASP A 150 11.70 -20.40 -46.81
#